data_AF-A0A5C4T173-F1
#
_entry.id   AF-A0A5C4T173-F1
#
_cell.length_a   1.000
_cell.length_b   1.000
_cell.length_c   1.000
_cell.angle_alpha   90.00
_cell.angle_beta   90.00
_cell.angle_gamma   90.00
#
_symmetry.space_group_name_H-M   'P 1'
#
loop_
_entity.id
_entity.type
_entity.pdbx_description
1 polymer ?
#
loop_
_entity_poly.entity_id
_entity_poly.type
_entity_poly.pdbx_seq_one_letter_code
_entity_poly.pdbx_strand_id
1 'polypeptide(L)' 'MSCHGGNLEGKPGPNLQKIGASKTKDQIMTQISKGGSRMPGFESKIEAADIETLAVWLADKK' A
#
# COMPACT_ATOMS: atom_id res chain seq x y z
N MET A 1 -8.57 -9.77 -2.40
CA MET A 1 -8.48 -8.29 -2.47
C MET A 1 -9.62 -7.72 -1.63
N SER A 2 -9.48 -7.75 -0.30
CA SER A 2 -10.63 -7.61 0.62
C SER A 2 -10.54 -6.39 1.55
N CYS A 3 -9.37 -5.73 1.65
CA CYS A 3 -9.19 -4.61 2.59
C CYS A 3 -9.29 -3.23 1.94
N HIS A 4 -8.92 -3.08 0.67
CA HIS A 4 -8.84 -1.77 0.01
C HIS A 4 -9.84 -1.61 -1.15
N GLY A 5 -10.82 -2.52 -1.27
CA GLY A 5 -11.73 -2.53 -2.42
C GLY A 5 -11.09 -3.13 -3.68
N GLY A 6 -11.91 -3.49 -4.65
CA GLY A 6 -11.44 -4.11 -5.90
C GLY A 6 -10.78 -3.10 -6.85
N ASN A 7 -11.20 -1.84 -6.78
CA ASN A 7 -10.69 -0.71 -7.55
C ASN A 7 -9.91 0.27 -6.66
N LEU A 8 -9.40 -0.19 -5.51
CA LEU A 8 -8.69 0.61 -4.52
C LEU A 8 -9.52 1.73 -3.86
N GLU A 9 -10.83 1.69 -4.02
CA GLU A 9 -11.78 2.69 -3.51
C GLU A 9 -11.81 2.77 -1.97
N GLY A 10 -11.23 1.77 -1.28
CA GLY A 10 -11.27 1.62 0.16
C GLY A 10 -12.59 1.02 0.63
N LYS A 11 -12.55 0.22 1.72
CA LYS A 11 -13.73 -0.29 2.42
C LYS A 11 -13.41 -0.45 3.92
N PRO A 12 -12.84 -1.57 4.43
CA PRO A 12 -12.37 -1.63 5.82
C PRO A 12 -11.00 -0.96 6.01
N GLY A 13 -10.20 -0.86 4.95
CA GLY A 13 -8.96 -0.08 4.86
C GLY A 13 -9.15 1.20 4.03
N PRO A 14 -8.18 2.13 4.11
CA PRO A 14 -8.26 3.43 3.44
C PRO A 14 -8.30 3.32 1.91
N ASN A 15 -8.84 4.36 1.27
CA ASN A 15 -8.80 4.54 -0.18
C ASN A 15 -7.35 4.73 -0.65
N LEU A 16 -6.95 3.98 -1.69
CA LEU A 16 -5.60 4.03 -2.26
C LEU A 16 -5.55 4.61 -3.69
N GLN A 17 -6.68 5.05 -4.25
CA GLN A 17 -6.75 5.59 -5.62
C GLN A 17 -5.93 6.85 -5.81
N LYS A 18 -5.67 7.59 -4.73
CA LYS A 18 -4.90 8.85 -4.73
C LYS A 18 -3.87 8.91 -3.60
N ILE A 19 -3.40 7.75 -3.13
CA ILE A 19 -2.53 7.69 -1.95
C ILE A 19 -1.19 8.38 -2.18
N GLY A 20 -0.70 8.44 -3.43
CA GLY A 20 0.49 9.16 -3.83
C GLY A 20 0.41 10.68 -3.66
N ALA A 21 -0.79 11.24 -3.49
CA ALA A 21 -0.96 12.64 -3.12
C ALA A 21 -0.72 12.89 -1.62
N SER A 22 -0.80 11.85 -0.78
CA SER A 22 -0.68 11.95 0.68
C SER A 22 0.54 11.22 1.26
N LYS A 23 1.08 10.22 0.56
CA LYS A 23 2.23 9.43 1.00
C LYS A 23 3.28 9.33 -0.10
N THR A 24 4.54 9.32 0.31
CA THR A 24 5.68 9.07 -0.58
C THR A 24 5.89 7.57 -0.83
N LYS A 25 6.69 7.23 -1.85
CA LYS A 25 7.12 5.84 -2.13
C LYS A 25 7.61 5.13 -0.86
N ASP A 26 8.53 5.74 -0.13
CA ASP A 26 9.18 5.12 1.03
C ASP A 26 8.20 4.90 2.18
N GLN A 27 7.25 5.82 2.36
CA GLN A 27 6.17 5.67 3.34
C GLN A 27 5.23 4.53 2.96
N ILE A 28 4.89 4.38 1.68
CA ILE A 28 4.05 3.28 1.18
C ILE A 28 4.80 1.95 1.31
N MET A 29 6.07 1.90 0.93
CA MET A 29 6.93 0.73 1.06
C MET A 29 6.99 0.27 2.52
N THR A 30 7.28 1.19 3.44
CA THR A 30 7.31 0.88 4.89
C THR A 30 5.95 0.38 5.38
N GLN A 31 4.86 0.99 4.91
CA GLN A 31 3.49 0.61 5.28
C GLN A 31 3.12 -0.81 4.79
N ILE A 32 3.61 -1.22 3.62
CA ILE A 32 3.42 -2.57 3.08
C ILE A 32 4.32 -3.58 3.82
N SER A 33 5.59 -3.25 4.01
CA SER A 33 6.56 -4.13 4.69
C SER A 33 6.17 -4.39 6.14
N LYS A 34 6.03 -3.32 6.94
CA LYS A 34 5.81 -3.41 8.39
C LYS A 34 4.34 -3.44 8.79
N GLY A 35 3.44 -3.09 7.88
CA GLY A 35 2.03 -2.96 8.21
C GLY A 35 1.72 -1.68 8.99
N GLY A 36 0.55 -1.64 9.61
CA GLY A 36 0.04 -0.53 10.42
C GLY A 36 -1.12 -0.98 11.28
N SER A 37 -1.86 -0.04 11.85
CA SER A 37 -2.85 -0.29 12.92
C SER A 37 -3.73 -1.54 12.74
N ARG A 38 -4.28 -1.78 11.54
CA ARG A 38 -5.03 -3.00 11.19
C ARG A 38 -4.52 -3.69 9.93
N MET A 39 -3.43 -3.17 9.35
CA MET A 39 -2.83 -3.72 8.14
C MET A 39 -1.66 -4.61 8.59
N PRO A 40 -1.67 -5.92 8.32
CA PRO A 40 -0.51 -6.75 8.64
C PRO A 40 0.70 -6.33 7.81
N GLY A 41 1.90 -6.57 8.33
CA GLY A 41 3.13 -6.46 7.55
C GLY A 41 3.25 -7.61 6.55
N PHE A 42 3.77 -7.31 5.36
CA PHE A 42 3.92 -8.27 4.27
C PHE A 42 5.38 -8.57 3.91
N GLU A 43 6.36 -7.99 4.62
CA GLU A 43 7.80 -8.25 4.37
C GLU A 43 8.21 -9.73 4.49
N SER A 44 7.46 -10.53 5.25
CA SER A 44 7.68 -11.98 5.38
C SER A 44 6.91 -12.83 4.35
N LYS A 45 6.08 -12.18 3.52
CA LYS A 45 5.18 -12.86 2.56
C LYS A 45 5.39 -12.41 1.11
N ILE A 46 5.98 -11.25 0.92
CA ILE A 46 6.21 -10.61 -0.38
C ILE A 46 7.67 -10.19 -0.43
N GLU A 47 8.32 -10.47 -1.56
CA GLU A 47 9.71 -10.09 -1.78
C GLU A 47 9.88 -8.56 -1.79
N ALA A 48 11.04 -8.08 -1.34
CA ALA A 48 11.30 -6.65 -1.23
C ALA A 48 11.15 -5.90 -2.58
N ALA A 49 11.53 -6.54 -3.69
CA ALA A 49 11.40 -5.97 -5.04
C ALA A 49 9.93 -5.79 -5.48
N ASP A 50 9.06 -6.73 -5.10
CA ASP A 50 7.63 -6.63 -5.39
C ASP A 50 6.97 -5.55 -4.53
N ILE A 51 7.38 -5.43 -3.26
CA ILE A 51 6.94 -4.34 -2.37
C ILE A 51 7.36 -2.99 -2.94
N GLU A 52 8.59 -2.85 -3.42
CA GLU A 52 9.06 -1.62 -4.05
C GLU A 52 8.23 -1.29 -5.30
N THR A 53 8.00 -2.26 -6.18
CA THR A 53 7.21 -2.08 -7.41
C THR A 53 5.78 -1.60 -7.08
N LEU A 54 5.14 -2.20 -6.09
CA LEU A 54 3.82 -1.77 -5.61
C LEU A 54 3.86 -0.36 -5.01
N ALA A 55 4.90 -0.03 -4.25
CA ALA A 55 5.05 1.28 -3.64
C ALA A 55 5.24 2.40 -4.68
N VAL A 56 6.03 2.16 -5.74
CA VAL A 56 6.17 3.08 -6.87
C VAL A 56 4.83 3.30 -7.54
N TRP A 57 4.15 2.21 -7.91
CA TRP A 57 2.87 2.29 -8.61
C TRP A 57 1.77 3.00 -7.79
N LEU A 58 1.74 2.81 -6.47
CA LEU A 58 0.82 3.52 -5.58
C LEU A 58 1.21 4.99 -5.36
N ALA A 59 2.50 5.31 -5.34
CA ALA A 59 2.98 6.69 -5.20
C ALA A 59 2.68 7.57 -6.42
N ASP A 60 2.57 6.95 -7.61
CA ASP A 60 2.21 7.65 -8.84
C ASP A 60 0.70 7.92 -8.96
N LYS A 61 -0.12 7.27 -8.13
CA LYS A 61 -1.57 7.50 -8.07
C LYS A 61 -1.91 8.74 -7.25
N LYS A 62 -2.21 9.85 -7.93
CA LYS A 62 -2.53 11.16 -7.34
C LYS A 62 -3.94 11.63 -7.72
#